data_AF-A0A816HQ42-F1
#
_entry.id   AF-A0A816HQ42-F1
#
_cell.length_a   1.000
_cell.length_b   1.000
_cell.length_c   1.000
_cell.angle_alpha   90.00
_cell.angle_beta   90.00
_cell.angle_gamma   90.00
#
_symmetry.space_group_name_H-M   'P 1'
#
loop_
_entity.id
_entity.type
_entity.pdbx_description
1 polymer ?
#
loop_
_entity_poly.entity_id
_entity_poly.type
_entity_poly.pdbx_seq_one_letter_code
_entity_poly.pdbx_strand_id
1 'polypeptide(L)'
;SMQSIIHSASFRGITTPNADTLYSTAWLDLDDEPWVFSHPDMGNRYYLFPMYEHWMSVIESPGTRTTGTGAATYLFTGPKWNGTLSSQLKQRITKHIRSPSRYLFILGRTYCLGKPEDYVAVHRLQDQYFLRPLSVFSSNKYQTPQEYNPPVPKVNPNYGFSMTDK
;
A
#
# COMPACT_ATOMS: atom_id res chain seq x y z
N SER A 1 -6.20 5.57 -4.73
CA SER A 1 -4.94 5.31 -5.45
C SER A 1 -3.85 5.05 -4.43
N MET A 2 -2.90 4.16 -4.71
CA MET A 2 -1.71 4.03 -3.86
C MET A 2 -0.88 5.30 -4.03
N GLN A 3 -0.65 6.04 -2.95
CA GLN A 3 0.22 7.20 -2.98
C GLN A 3 1.63 6.74 -2.61
N SER A 4 2.56 6.90 -3.54
CA SER A 4 3.99 6.87 -3.23
C SER A 4 4.32 8.18 -2.53
N ILE A 5 4.41 8.14 -1.20
CA ILE A 5 4.90 9.28 -0.44
C ILE A 5 6.41 9.10 -0.30
N ILE A 6 7.15 9.80 -1.17
CA ILE A 6 8.60 9.96 -1.02
C ILE A 6 8.86 10.96 0.10
N HIS A 7 9.42 10.49 1.20
CA HIS A 7 10.06 11.38 2.16
C HIS A 7 11.54 11.42 1.81
N SER A 8 12.02 12.57 1.31
CA SER A 8 13.47 12.80 1.22
C SER A 8 14.03 12.88 2.64
N ALA A 9 15.35 12.69 2.80
CA ALA A 9 16.07 12.79 4.08
C ALA A 9 15.91 14.15 4.82
N SER A 10 15.18 15.11 4.24
CA SER A 10 14.82 16.39 4.84
C SER A 10 13.41 16.44 5.49
N PHE A 11 12.61 15.37 5.39
CA PHE A 11 11.27 15.33 5.99
C PHE A 11 11.34 15.16 7.51
N ARG A 12 10.84 16.16 8.25
CA ARG A 12 10.88 16.23 9.72
C ARG A 12 9.56 15.89 10.42
N GLY A 13 8.59 15.31 9.71
CA GLY A 13 7.24 15.00 10.23
C GLY A 13 7.10 13.66 10.96
N ILE A 14 8.16 12.85 10.98
CA ILE A 14 8.19 11.54 11.66
C ILE A 14 9.48 11.51 12.47
N THR A 15 9.39 11.35 13.79
CA THR A 15 10.52 11.05 14.66
C THR A 15 11.17 9.75 14.16
N THR A 16 12.38 9.89 13.58
CA THR A 16 13.22 8.86 12.91
C THR A 16 12.61 8.23 11.65
N PRO A 17 12.80 8.80 10.45
CA PRO A 17 12.56 8.06 9.21
C PRO A 17 13.53 6.88 9.13
N ASN A 18 12.98 5.69 8.88
CA ASN A 18 13.78 4.50 8.59
C ASN A 18 14.55 4.77 7.30
N ALA A 19 15.84 5.07 7.40
CA ALA A 19 16.66 5.47 6.25
C ALA A 19 16.76 4.38 5.17
N ASP A 20 16.42 3.14 5.53
CA ASP A 20 16.68 1.96 4.72
C ASP A 20 15.45 1.41 3.98
N THR A 21 14.29 2.09 3.98
CA THR A 21 13.09 1.62 3.26
C THR A 21 12.36 2.73 2.52
N LEU A 22 11.93 2.44 1.29
CA LEU A 22 10.95 3.26 0.58
C LEU A 22 9.53 2.86 0.95
N TYR A 23 8.67 3.86 1.11
CA TYR A 23 7.28 3.68 1.52
C TYR A 23 6.32 3.65 0.33
N SER A 24 5.26 2.87 0.47
CA SER A 24 4.09 2.91 -0.42
C SER A 24 2.83 2.81 0.45
N THR A 25 1.97 3.82 0.41
CA THR A 25 0.84 3.91 1.34
C THR A 25 -0.49 3.99 0.61
N ALA A 26 -1.52 3.38 1.20
CA ALA A 26 -2.87 3.47 0.66
C ALA A 26 -3.93 3.37 1.75
N TRP A 27 -4.92 4.25 1.68
CA TRP A 27 -6.20 4.09 2.37
C TRP A 27 -7.23 3.54 1.39
N LEU A 28 -7.97 2.51 1.83
CA LEU A 28 -9.04 1.89 1.08
C LEU A 28 -10.37 2.17 1.77
N ASP A 29 -11.39 2.46 0.98
CA ASP A 29 -12.78 2.45 1.40
C ASP A 29 -13.45 1.17 0.88
N LEU A 30 -13.89 0.32 1.80
CA LEU A 30 -14.46 -0.99 1.52
C LEU A 30 -15.99 -1.00 1.62
N ASP A 31 -16.65 0.17 1.64
CA ASP A 31 -18.12 0.27 1.75
C ASP A 31 -18.82 -0.21 0.48
N ASP A 32 -18.38 0.27 -0.69
CA ASP A 32 -19.05 0.01 -1.97
C ASP A 32 -18.65 -1.34 -2.58
N GLU A 33 -17.36 -1.63 -2.62
CA GLU A 33 -16.86 -2.90 -3.18
C GLU A 33 -15.52 -3.35 -2.57
N PRO A 34 -15.16 -4.65 -2.71
CA PRO A 34 -13.85 -5.16 -2.34
C PRO A 34 -12.72 -4.53 -3.15
N TRP A 35 -11.52 -4.53 -2.56
CA TRP A 35 -10.29 -4.08 -3.22
C TRP A 35 -9.30 -5.21 -3.37
N VAL A 36 -8.47 -5.15 -4.41
CA VAL A 36 -7.41 -6.12 -4.67
C VAL A 36 -6.07 -5.41 -4.63
N PHE A 37 -5.14 -5.93 -3.85
CA PHE A 37 -3.74 -5.54 -3.84
C PHE A 37 -2.86 -6.69 -4.32
N SER A 38 -1.89 -6.44 -5.19
CA SER A 38 -0.85 -7.43 -5.50
C SER A 38 0.54 -6.81 -5.53
N HIS A 39 1.54 -7.64 -5.22
CA HIS A 39 2.95 -7.32 -5.41
C HIS A 39 3.61 -8.43 -6.23
N PRO A 40 4.68 -8.09 -7.00
CA PRO A 40 5.44 -9.08 -7.76
C PRO A 40 6.26 -9.98 -6.82
N ASP A 41 6.99 -10.94 -7.40
CA ASP A 41 8.07 -11.60 -6.67
C ASP A 41 9.11 -10.56 -6.25
N MET A 42 9.41 -10.53 -4.96
CA MET A 42 10.30 -9.57 -4.32
C MET A 42 11.77 -10.04 -4.32
N GLY A 43 12.04 -11.24 -4.82
CA GLY A 43 13.36 -11.85 -4.86
C GLY A 43 13.98 -11.91 -3.46
N ASN A 44 15.22 -11.45 -3.33
CA ASN A 44 15.92 -11.40 -2.03
C ASN A 44 15.71 -10.08 -1.27
N ARG A 45 14.86 -9.17 -1.79
CA ARG A 45 14.69 -7.85 -1.18
C ARG A 45 13.74 -7.95 0.02
N TYR A 46 14.16 -7.34 1.13
CA TYR A 46 13.29 -7.22 2.29
C TYR A 46 12.08 -6.32 1.99
N TYR A 47 10.89 -6.79 2.34
CA TYR A 47 9.65 -6.03 2.25
C TYR A 47 8.69 -6.37 3.39
N LEU A 48 7.74 -5.48 3.62
CA LEU A 48 6.64 -5.66 4.56
C LEU A 48 5.45 -4.79 4.14
N PHE A 49 4.23 -5.33 4.18
CA PHE A 49 2.99 -4.59 3.93
C PHE A 49 2.00 -4.71 5.10
N PRO A 50 2.26 -4.14 6.29
CA PRO A 50 1.29 -4.17 7.36
C PRO A 50 -0.02 -3.52 6.91
N MET A 51 -1.10 -4.23 7.18
CA MET A 51 -2.46 -3.84 6.86
C MET A 51 -3.18 -3.59 8.17
N TYR A 52 -3.78 -2.41 8.27
CA TYR A 52 -4.45 -1.95 9.48
C TYR A 52 -5.94 -1.74 9.19
N GLU A 53 -6.78 -2.08 10.15
CA GLU A 53 -8.15 -1.59 10.16
C GLU A 53 -8.20 -0.13 10.69
N HIS A 54 -9.37 0.51 10.64
CA HIS A 54 -9.55 1.92 10.99
C HIS A 54 -8.95 2.32 12.35
N TRP A 55 -8.97 1.45 13.36
CA TRP A 55 -8.40 1.71 14.70
C TRP A 55 -6.92 1.35 14.82
N MET A 56 -6.20 1.22 13.70
CA MET A 56 -4.78 0.91 13.64
C MET A 56 -4.40 -0.46 14.24
N SER A 57 -5.36 -1.37 14.39
CA SER A 57 -5.05 -2.77 14.69
C SER A 57 -4.55 -3.46 13.43
N VAL A 58 -3.47 -4.23 13.55
CA VAL A 58 -2.95 -5.02 12.41
C VAL A 58 -3.91 -6.17 12.13
N ILE A 59 -4.42 -6.24 10.89
CA ILE A 59 -5.25 -7.35 10.42
C ILE A 59 -4.41 -8.40 9.68
N GLU A 60 -3.34 -7.97 9.02
CA GLU A 60 -2.40 -8.84 8.31
C GLU A 60 -1.07 -8.11 8.10
N SER A 61 0.03 -8.85 7.96
CA SER A 61 1.35 -8.25 7.73
C SER A 61 2.22 -9.19 6.90
N PRO A 62 1.93 -9.34 5.58
CA PRO A 62 2.76 -10.12 4.70
C PRO A 62 4.09 -9.40 4.47
N GLY A 63 5.13 -10.20 4.32
CA GLY A 63 6.50 -9.73 4.23
C GLY A 63 7.46 -10.89 4.12
N THR A 64 8.73 -10.57 3.86
CA THR A 64 9.80 -11.56 3.66
C THR A 64 9.86 -12.63 4.76
N ARG A 65 9.53 -12.26 6.01
CA ARG A 65 9.61 -13.14 7.18
C ARG A 65 8.33 -13.95 7.46
N THR A 66 7.19 -13.55 6.92
CA THR A 66 5.87 -14.11 7.29
C THR A 66 5.24 -14.88 6.14
N THR A 67 5.42 -14.43 4.90
CA THR A 67 4.77 -15.01 3.71
C THR A 67 5.75 -15.39 2.60
N GLY A 68 7.07 -15.24 2.84
CA GLY A 68 8.10 -15.44 1.83
C GLY A 68 8.16 -14.29 0.83
N THR A 69 8.73 -14.53 -0.35
CA THR A 69 9.06 -13.47 -1.33
C THR A 69 8.35 -13.59 -2.65
N GLY A 70 7.68 -14.71 -2.92
CA GLY A 70 6.94 -14.93 -4.17
C GLY A 70 5.82 -13.90 -4.37
N ALA A 71 5.39 -13.76 -5.64
CA ALA A 71 4.28 -12.89 -5.99
C ALA A 71 3.00 -13.27 -5.23
N ALA A 72 2.25 -12.27 -4.76
CA ALA A 72 1.01 -12.50 -4.03
C ALA A 72 -0.07 -11.48 -4.39
N THR A 73 -1.31 -11.95 -4.35
CA THR A 73 -2.53 -11.14 -4.57
C THR A 73 -3.49 -11.30 -3.39
N TYR A 74 -3.88 -10.18 -2.82
CA TYR A 74 -4.73 -10.08 -1.64
C TYR A 74 -6.07 -9.45 -2.01
N LEU A 75 -7.15 -10.09 -1.60
CA LEU A 75 -8.49 -9.51 -1.66
C LEU A 75 -8.86 -8.93 -0.30
N PHE A 76 -9.31 -7.68 -0.28
CA PHE A 76 -9.84 -6.99 0.90
C PHE A 76 -11.33 -6.83 0.79
N THR A 77 -12.07 -7.28 1.81
CA THR A 77 -13.52 -7.09 1.89
C THR A 77 -13.89 -6.37 3.19
N GLY A 78 -14.82 -5.43 3.10
CA GLY A 78 -15.38 -4.76 4.27
C GLY A 78 -16.41 -5.62 5.00
N PRO A 79 -16.91 -5.18 6.17
CA PRO A 79 -17.82 -5.94 7.01
C PRO A 79 -19.19 -6.21 6.37
N LYS A 80 -19.62 -5.34 5.44
CA LYS A 80 -20.90 -5.44 4.71
C LYS A 80 -20.86 -6.36 3.50
N TRP A 81 -19.68 -6.82 3.08
CA TRP A 81 -19.57 -7.65 1.88
C TRP A 81 -20.05 -9.08 2.14
N ASN A 82 -21.04 -9.51 1.34
CA ASN A 82 -21.62 -10.86 1.37
C ASN A 82 -21.60 -11.53 -0.02
N GLY A 83 -20.77 -11.03 -0.93
CA GLY A 83 -20.67 -11.54 -2.29
C GLY A 83 -19.98 -12.91 -2.36
N THR A 84 -20.08 -13.55 -3.53
CA THR A 84 -19.31 -14.77 -3.83
C THR A 84 -18.37 -14.49 -5.01
N LEU A 85 -17.11 -14.93 -4.90
CA LEU A 85 -16.15 -14.88 -6.01
C LEU A 85 -16.36 -16.07 -6.96
N SER A 86 -16.21 -15.84 -8.26
CA SER A 86 -16.14 -16.94 -9.23
C SER A 86 -14.90 -17.82 -8.98
N SER A 87 -14.95 -19.09 -9.39
CA SER A 87 -13.82 -20.01 -9.22
C SER A 87 -12.54 -19.50 -9.89
N GLN A 88 -12.67 -18.85 -11.06
CA GLN A 88 -11.55 -18.26 -11.77
C GLN A 88 -10.90 -17.10 -11.00
N LEU A 89 -11.70 -16.25 -10.34
CA LEU A 89 -11.16 -15.17 -9.51
C LEU A 89 -10.49 -15.74 -8.25
N LYS A 90 -11.09 -16.74 -7.61
CA LYS A 90 -10.49 -17.42 -6.44
C LYS A 90 -9.09 -17.97 -6.73
N GLN A 91 -8.87 -18.53 -7.92
CA GLN A 91 -7.56 -19.04 -8.34
C GLN A 91 -6.49 -17.94 -8.50
N ARG A 92 -6.90 -16.68 -8.71
CA ARG A 92 -5.99 -15.52 -8.84
C ARG A 92 -5.70 -14.83 -7.51
N ILE A 93 -6.43 -15.18 -6.44
CA ILE A 93 -6.26 -14.60 -5.10
C ILE A 93 -5.39 -15.54 -4.27
N THR A 94 -4.27 -15.05 -3.76
CA THR A 94 -3.42 -15.76 -2.80
C THR A 94 -4.08 -15.83 -1.43
N LYS A 95 -4.67 -14.72 -0.96
CA LYS A 95 -5.33 -14.67 0.35
C LYS A 95 -6.48 -13.67 0.36
N HIS A 96 -7.61 -14.08 0.93
CA HIS A 96 -8.73 -13.20 1.23
C HIS A 96 -8.62 -12.72 2.67
N ILE A 97 -8.67 -11.40 2.86
CA ILE A 97 -8.54 -10.71 4.14
C ILE A 97 -9.82 -9.89 4.36
N ARG A 98 -10.59 -10.27 5.38
CA ARG A 98 -11.79 -9.53 5.76
C ARG A 98 -11.44 -8.48 6.80
N SER A 99 -11.63 -7.20 6.47
CA SER A 99 -11.51 -6.11 7.44
C SER A 99 -12.74 -6.09 8.35
N PRO A 100 -12.58 -5.93 9.67
CA PRO A 100 -13.71 -5.69 10.57
C PRO A 100 -14.31 -4.29 10.42
N SER A 101 -13.64 -3.38 9.70
CA SER A 101 -14.06 -1.99 9.53
C SER A 101 -14.16 -1.59 8.05
N ARG A 102 -14.82 -0.45 7.79
CA ARG A 102 -14.97 0.14 6.44
C ARG A 102 -13.64 0.53 5.82
N TYR A 103 -12.72 1.07 6.61
CA TYR A 103 -11.45 1.59 6.12
C TYR A 103 -10.32 0.62 6.40
N LEU A 104 -9.38 0.54 5.46
CA LEU A 104 -8.17 -0.25 5.59
C LEU A 104 -6.98 0.61 5.18
N PHE A 105 -5.88 0.55 5.94
CA PHE A 105 -4.64 1.21 5.61
C PHE A 105 -3.54 0.19 5.30
N ILE A 106 -2.82 0.38 4.19
CA ILE A 106 -1.64 -0.40 3.83
C ILE A 106 -0.40 0.47 4.00
N LEU A 107 0.57 0.00 4.77
CA LEU A 107 1.86 0.66 4.97
C LEU A 107 3.00 -0.15 4.34
N GLY A 108 3.12 -0.14 3.02
CA GLY A 108 4.20 -0.82 2.33
C GLY A 108 5.57 -0.24 2.66
N ARG A 109 6.53 -1.13 2.89
CA ARG A 109 7.95 -0.83 3.09
C ARG A 109 8.76 -1.77 2.22
N THR A 110 9.63 -1.19 1.40
CA THR A 110 10.52 -1.95 0.52
C THR A 110 11.94 -1.47 0.76
N TYR A 111 12.83 -2.39 1.14
CA TYR A 111 14.20 -2.05 1.53
C TYR A 111 14.98 -1.39 0.38
N CYS A 112 15.76 -0.36 0.70
CA CYS A 112 16.61 0.36 -0.24
C CYS A 112 17.94 0.74 0.43
N LEU A 113 19.04 0.51 -0.28
CA LEU A 113 20.40 0.84 0.15
C LEU A 113 20.74 2.34 0.06
N GLY A 114 19.81 3.16 -0.44
CA GLY A 114 20.01 4.61 -0.60
C GLY A 114 20.95 5.02 -1.75
N LYS A 115 21.25 4.10 -2.68
CA LYS A 115 22.07 4.37 -3.88
C LYS A 115 21.19 4.64 -5.09
N PRO A 116 21.56 5.54 -6.02
CA PRO A 116 20.77 5.85 -7.22
C PRO A 116 20.27 4.62 -7.99
N GLU A 117 21.13 3.63 -8.18
CA GLU A 117 20.80 2.40 -8.93
C GLU A 117 19.79 1.54 -8.17
N ASP A 118 19.88 1.53 -6.83
CA ASP A 118 18.97 0.75 -5.99
C ASP A 118 17.59 1.40 -5.89
N TYR A 119 17.51 2.74 -5.92
CA TYR A 119 16.24 3.45 -6.05
C TYR A 119 15.50 3.06 -7.33
N VAL A 120 16.21 3.01 -8.46
CA VAL A 120 15.62 2.56 -9.74
C VAL A 120 15.11 1.12 -9.64
N ALA A 121 15.87 0.22 -8.99
CA ALA A 121 15.44 -1.16 -8.79
C ALA A 121 14.19 -1.27 -7.90
N VAL A 122 14.10 -0.48 -6.82
CA VAL A 122 12.93 -0.45 -5.94
C VAL A 122 11.72 0.14 -6.66
N HIS A 123 11.88 1.21 -7.42
CA HIS A 123 10.78 1.80 -8.18
C HIS A 123 10.23 0.83 -9.22
N ARG A 124 11.08 0.07 -9.92
CA ARG A 124 10.61 -1.01 -10.81
C ARG A 124 9.77 -2.06 -10.11
N LEU A 125 10.03 -2.36 -8.83
CA LEU A 125 9.18 -3.25 -8.03
C LEU A 125 7.87 -2.56 -7.63
N GLN A 126 7.94 -1.30 -7.19
CA GLN A 126 6.77 -0.51 -6.79
C GLN A 126 5.81 -0.24 -7.95
N ASP A 127 6.32 -0.04 -9.17
CA ASP A 127 5.54 0.15 -10.39
C ASP A 127 4.69 -1.07 -10.76
N GLN A 128 5.08 -2.25 -10.26
CA GLN A 128 4.35 -3.50 -10.41
C GLN A 128 3.32 -3.72 -9.28
N TYR A 129 3.28 -2.86 -8.26
CA TYR A 129 2.23 -2.94 -7.26
C TYR A 129 0.90 -2.57 -7.90
N PHE A 130 -0.08 -3.43 -7.70
CA PHE A 130 -1.43 -3.21 -8.18
C PHE A 130 -2.34 -2.96 -7.00
N LEU A 131 -3.15 -1.91 -7.06
CA LEU A 131 -4.19 -1.64 -6.07
C LEU A 131 -5.42 -1.06 -6.75
N ARG A 132 -6.47 -1.86 -6.91
CA ARG A 132 -7.70 -1.46 -7.60
C ARG A 132 -8.93 -2.13 -6.99
N PRO A 133 -10.13 -1.59 -7.22
CA PRO A 133 -11.37 -2.28 -6.87
C PRO A 133 -11.50 -3.63 -7.60
N LEU A 134 -12.24 -4.57 -7.01
CA LEU A 134 -12.43 -5.92 -7.53
C LEU A 134 -13.11 -5.90 -8.92
N SER A 135 -14.02 -4.96 -9.17
CA SER A 135 -14.67 -4.76 -10.47
C SER A 135 -13.64 -4.58 -11.61
N VAL A 136 -12.61 -3.74 -11.37
CA VAL A 136 -11.51 -3.49 -12.31
C VAL A 136 -10.64 -4.73 -12.49
N PHE A 137 -10.22 -5.36 -11.38
CA PHE A 137 -9.42 -6.59 -11.42
C PHE A 137 -10.12 -7.74 -12.18
N SER A 138 -11.44 -7.81 -12.09
CA SER A 138 -12.25 -8.85 -12.73
C SER A 138 -12.41 -8.65 -14.23
N SER A 139 -12.28 -7.42 -14.72
CA SER A 139 -12.63 -7.07 -16.10
C SER A 139 -11.63 -7.51 -17.18
N ASN A 140 -10.53 -8.21 -16.84
CA ASN A 140 -9.42 -8.60 -17.75
C ASN A 140 -8.80 -7.45 -18.58
N LYS A 141 -9.25 -6.20 -18.40
CA LYS A 141 -8.67 -5.00 -19.00
C LYS A 141 -7.54 -4.49 -18.09
N TYR A 142 -6.47 -5.26 -17.97
CA TYR A 142 -5.23 -4.73 -17.42
C TYR A 142 -4.69 -3.67 -18.37
N GLN A 143 -4.87 -2.40 -18.02
CA GLN A 143 -4.13 -1.29 -18.58
C GLN A 143 -3.01 -0.93 -17.60
N THR A 144 -1.81 -0.72 -18.12
CA THR A 144 -0.66 -0.18 -17.38
C THR A 144 -1.08 1.02 -16.52
N PRO A 145 -0.49 1.22 -15.31
CA PRO A 145 -0.90 2.32 -14.44
C PRO A 145 -0.83 3.66 -15.19
N GLN A 146 -1.96 4.36 -15.31
CA GLN A 146 -1.93 5.80 -15.56
C GLN A 146 -1.36 6.46 -14.30
N GLU A 147 -0.31 7.26 -14.51
CA GLU A 147 0.29 8.12 -13.50
C GLU A 147 -0.80 9.05 -12.93
N TYR A 148 -1.30 8.73 -11.74
CA TYR A 148 -2.26 9.58 -11.04
C TYR A 148 -1.47 10.58 -10.21
N ASN A 149 -1.41 11.83 -10.68
CA ASN A 149 -0.76 12.93 -9.99
C ASN A 149 -1.82 13.78 -9.27
N PRO A 150 -2.17 13.49 -7.99
CA PRO A 150 -3.14 14.30 -7.28
C PRO A 150 -2.61 15.73 -7.11
N PRO A 151 -3.45 16.76 -7.21
CA PRO A 151 -3.03 18.12 -6.91
C PRO A 151 -2.51 18.18 -5.48
N VAL A 152 -1.24 18.58 -5.31
CA VAL A 152 -0.66 18.83 -4.00
C VAL A 152 -1.48 19.93 -3.33
N PRO A 153 -2.12 19.68 -2.17
CA PRO A 153 -2.80 20.74 -1.44
C PRO A 153 -1.78 21.85 -1.13
N LYS A 154 -2.13 23.11 -1.39
CA LYS A 154 -1.27 24.23 -1.00
C LYS A 154 -1.08 24.19 0.52
N VAL A 155 0.14 23.92 0.96
CA VAL A 155 0.50 24.01 2.38
C VAL A 155 0.32 25.47 2.78
N ASN A 156 -0.56 25.74 3.73
CA ASN A 156 -0.64 27.05 4.37
C ASN A 156 0.51 27.14 5.38
N PRO A 157 1.52 28.01 5.18
CA PRO A 157 2.65 28.12 6.10
C PRO A 157 2.28 28.72 7.46
N ASN A 158 1.05 29.24 7.63
CA ASN A 158 0.58 29.88 8.87
C ASN A 158 -0.28 28.96 9.75
N TYR A 159 0.09 27.69 9.91
CA TYR A 159 -0.42 26.90 11.04
C TYR A 159 0.38 27.26 12.29
N GLY A 160 -0.16 28.19 13.07
CA GLY A 160 0.42 28.64 14.33
C GLY A 160 0.36 27.56 15.42
N PHE A 161 1.51 26.96 15.68
CA PHE A 161 1.89 26.52 17.03
C PHE A 161 3.27 27.11 17.32
N SER A 162 3.29 28.17 18.13
CA SER A 162 4.51 28.75 18.70
C SER A 162 5.01 27.81 19.81
N MET A 163 6.27 27.38 19.76
CA MET A 163 6.95 26.67 20.86
C MET A 163 7.86 27.62 21.68
N THR A 164 7.51 28.90 21.76
CA THR A 164 8.31 29.90 22.49
C THR A 164 7.54 30.70 23.53
N ASP A 165 6.31 30.34 23.85
CA ASP A 165 5.56 31.03 24.90
C ASP A 165 5.94 30.46 26.28
N LYS A 166 6.71 31.25 27.04
CA LYS A 166 6.80 31.23 28.51
C LYS A 166 6.54 32.63 29.03
#